data_AF-A0A7K4W154-F1
#
_entry.id   AF-A0A7K4W154-F1
#
_cell.length_a   1.000
_cell.length_b   1.000
_cell.length_c   1.000
_cell.angle_alpha   90.00
_cell.angle_beta   90.00
_cell.angle_gamma   90.00
#
_symmetry.space_group_name_H-M   'P 1'
#
loop_
_entity.id
_entity.type
_entity.pdbx_description
1 polymer ?
#
loop_
_entity_poly.entity_id
_entity_poly.type
_entity_poly.pdbx_seq_one_letter_code
_entity_poly.pdbx_strand_id
1 'polypeptide(L)'
;VLFLQIVHILNMTSAKIVSFLLHPEESLHSLQNRIEFETGISTGNQELLLETGICLDPRKPASQCVIDGVRGWDSYMVYLFDKSKTVYDGPFASRSLSDCVNYIVQDSKIQLPIPQLRGGWAEAVHYVIGLKEDYSRLGGGQRAAMLSLLRYNANLIKMKNNMVSASQQLKAKLEFFHQSIRLDLERYSDQMAYGISSEKMLKAWKEMEEKASQCAQAEDIGYLDEQIMALHTEIVELQKSPYARRQGEVMESLEQGAIDLYKQLKTRPPDHAYSDSTDMVKIIVQTVQSQDRVLKELFGHLSKLLGCKQKIIDLLPEIEVALNNIKEADNSVMQMQGKRQREIWHLLKIACTQSSSRSLVSSSLEGTASTPAATWSSGNAPPRPLSSLPAPQEGTINQLIGVFGFGIVFFFHLGGVLLVAEILSSFGFFFFSPGGENFADVIQENVNYLELFSSILQEVRQEQNSMMVS
;
A
#
# COMPACT_ATOMS: atom_id res chain seq x y z
N VAL A 1 23.25 -12.39 41.84
CA VAL A 1 23.39 -12.99 40.49
C VAL A 1 22.04 -13.43 39.91
N LEU A 2 21.20 -14.17 40.66
CA LEU A 2 19.91 -14.68 40.16
C LEU A 2 18.86 -13.62 39.74
N PHE A 3 19.00 -12.36 40.16
CA PHE A 3 18.09 -11.26 39.81
C PHE A 3 18.64 -10.33 38.72
N LEU A 4 19.76 -10.68 38.08
CA LEU A 4 20.35 -9.87 37.02
C LEU A 4 19.59 -10.08 35.71
N GLN A 5 19.18 -9.00 35.07
CA GLN A 5 18.66 -9.03 33.71
C GLN A 5 19.82 -8.84 32.75
N ILE A 6 20.19 -9.88 32.02
CA ILE A 6 21.26 -9.84 31.02
C ILE A 6 20.61 -10.05 29.65
N VAL A 7 20.93 -9.18 28.70
CA VAL A 7 20.56 -9.35 27.30
C VAL A 7 21.77 -9.79 26.50
N HIS A 8 21.57 -10.78 25.64
CA HIS A 8 22.55 -11.24 24.66
C HIS A 8 22.18 -10.69 23.29
N ILE A 9 23.13 -9.99 22.66
CA ILE A 9 22.96 -9.35 21.37
C ILE A 9 23.95 -9.96 20.38
N LEU A 10 23.43 -10.66 19.37
CA LEU A 10 24.22 -11.18 18.26
C LEU A 10 24.34 -10.11 17.19
N ASN A 11 25.54 -9.56 17.03
CA ASN A 11 25.86 -8.64 15.95
C ASN A 11 25.99 -9.43 14.65
N MET A 12 24.99 -9.30 13.77
CA MET A 12 24.95 -10.00 12.49
C MET A 12 26.01 -9.49 11.52
N THR A 13 26.65 -8.34 11.75
CA THR A 13 27.76 -7.85 10.92
C THR A 13 29.09 -8.55 11.20
N SER A 14 29.30 -9.01 12.44
CA SER A 14 30.58 -9.55 12.90
C SER A 14 30.49 -10.99 13.41
N ALA A 15 29.27 -11.54 13.54
CA ALA A 15 28.98 -12.81 14.20
C ALA A 15 29.42 -12.87 15.68
N LYS A 16 29.54 -11.71 16.35
CA LYS A 16 29.92 -11.63 17.77
C LYS A 16 28.69 -11.47 18.65
N ILE A 17 28.69 -12.15 19.80
CA ILE A 17 27.70 -11.97 20.85
C ILE A 17 28.26 -10.97 21.86
N VAL A 18 27.53 -9.88 22.09
CA VAL A 18 27.82 -8.89 23.13
C VAL A 18 26.74 -9.00 24.20
N SER A 19 27.16 -9.06 25.46
CA SER A 19 26.24 -9.25 26.60
C SER A 19 26.18 -7.98 27.43
N PHE A 20 24.98 -7.49 27.69
CA PHE A 20 24.76 -6.28 28.47
C PHE A 20 23.95 -6.62 29.73
N LEU A 21 24.49 -6.24 30.89
CA LEU A 21 23.69 -6.16 32.09
C LEU A 21 22.75 -4.95 31.97
N LEU A 22 21.45 -5.20 32.09
CA LEU A 22 20.42 -4.17 32.05
C LEU A 22 20.24 -3.55 33.43
N HIS A 23 20.13 -2.23 33.45
CA HIS A 23 19.75 -1.51 34.66
C HIS A 23 18.22 -1.48 34.81
N PRO A 24 17.68 -1.48 36.04
CA PRO A 24 16.26 -1.24 36.26
C PRO A 24 15.84 0.08 35.60
N GLU A 25 14.73 0.09 34.87
CA GLU A 25 14.21 1.27 34.14
C GLU A 25 15.13 1.81 33.02
N GLU A 26 16.13 1.04 32.57
CA GLU A 26 16.96 1.46 31.42
C GLU A 26 16.10 1.61 30.15
N SER A 27 16.23 2.75 29.47
CA SER A 27 15.56 2.97 28.19
C SER A 27 16.24 2.19 27.06
N LEU A 28 15.50 1.85 26.00
CA LEU A 28 16.11 1.21 24.83
C LEU A 28 17.21 2.09 24.21
N HIS A 29 17.01 3.41 24.17
CA HIS A 29 18.01 4.33 23.63
C HIS A 29 19.33 4.32 24.43
N SER A 30 19.27 4.23 25.75
CA SER A 30 20.46 4.06 26.60
C SER A 30 21.23 2.78 26.25
N LEU A 31 20.50 1.66 26.09
CA LEU A 31 21.11 0.41 25.64
C LEU A 31 21.73 0.54 24.23
N GLN A 32 21.05 1.21 23.29
CA GLN A 32 21.57 1.44 21.94
C GLN A 32 22.89 2.24 21.94
N ASN A 33 23.04 3.23 22.82
CA ASN A 33 24.31 3.96 22.96
C ASN A 33 25.45 3.05 23.45
N ARG A 34 25.16 2.10 24.34
CA ARG A 34 26.14 1.09 24.80
C ARG A 34 26.48 0.09 23.70
N ILE A 35 25.48 -0.31 22.91
CA ILE A 35 25.70 -1.15 21.72
C ILE A 35 26.57 -0.42 20.71
N GLU A 36 26.36 0.87 20.48
CA GLU A 36 27.17 1.69 19.58
C GLU A 36 28.63 1.73 20.03
N PHE A 37 28.88 1.90 21.33
CA PHE A 37 30.23 1.88 21.88
C PHE A 37 30.97 0.55 21.61
N GLU A 38 30.28 -0.60 21.76
CA GLU A 38 30.89 -1.93 21.57
C GLU A 38 30.97 -2.38 20.10
N THR A 39 30.06 -1.90 19.24
CA THR A 39 29.91 -2.40 17.86
C THR A 39 30.29 -1.41 16.78
N GLY A 40 30.35 -0.12 17.10
CA GLY A 40 30.54 0.98 16.15
C GLY A 40 29.32 1.29 15.28
N ILE A 41 28.18 0.60 15.47
CA ILE A 41 26.97 0.85 14.69
C ILE A 41 26.19 1.98 15.35
N SER A 42 26.06 3.12 14.65
CA SER A 42 25.36 4.30 15.16
C SER A 42 23.92 3.97 15.56
N THR A 43 23.43 4.52 16.67
CA THR A 43 22.06 4.28 17.18
C THR A 43 20.95 4.33 16.11
N GLY A 44 20.99 5.29 15.17
CA GLY A 44 20.00 5.39 14.09
C GLY A 44 20.02 4.22 13.07
N ASN A 45 21.19 3.63 12.88
CA ASN A 45 21.41 2.50 11.98
C ASN A 45 21.25 1.14 12.67
N GLN A 46 21.03 1.11 13.98
CA GLN A 46 20.76 -0.14 14.69
C GLN A 46 19.34 -0.62 14.40
N GLU A 47 19.23 -1.82 13.85
CA GLU A 47 17.99 -2.58 13.79
C GLU A 47 18.09 -3.80 14.70
N LEU A 48 17.35 -3.76 15.81
CA LEU A 48 17.32 -4.81 16.81
C LEU A 48 16.07 -5.67 16.61
N LEU A 49 16.25 -6.92 16.22
CA LEU A 49 15.18 -7.88 15.98
C LEU A 49 15.14 -8.96 17.06
N LEU A 50 13.94 -9.30 17.51
CA LEU A 50 13.68 -10.52 18.27
C LEU A 50 13.69 -11.75 17.36
N GLU A 51 13.76 -12.95 17.92
CA GLU A 51 13.62 -14.22 17.18
C GLU A 51 12.35 -14.29 16.33
N THR A 52 11.28 -13.62 16.77
CA THR A 52 10.02 -13.52 16.04
C THR A 52 10.11 -12.60 14.82
N GLY A 53 11.23 -11.89 14.60
CA GLY A 53 11.44 -10.89 13.55
C GLY A 53 10.77 -9.55 13.81
N ILE A 54 10.35 -9.30 15.06
CA ILE A 54 9.76 -8.03 15.49
C ILE A 54 10.90 -7.10 15.91
N CYS A 55 10.86 -5.85 15.43
CA CYS A 55 11.77 -4.80 15.88
C CYS A 55 11.43 -4.39 17.32
N LEU A 56 12.45 -4.11 18.13
CA LEU A 56 12.25 -3.54 19.46
C LEU A 56 11.54 -2.18 19.37
N ASP A 57 10.63 -1.93 20.32
CA ASP A 57 9.84 -0.70 20.38
C ASP A 57 10.66 0.39 21.11
N PRO A 58 11.03 1.50 20.44
CA PRO A 58 11.77 2.60 21.06
C PRO A 58 11.07 3.25 22.24
N ARG A 59 9.74 3.08 22.36
CA ARG A 59 8.93 3.65 23.43
C ARG A 59 8.91 2.79 24.69
N LYS A 60 9.40 1.55 24.61
CA LYS A 60 9.46 0.60 25.73
C LYS A 60 10.86 0.55 26.36
N PRO A 61 10.98 0.19 27.65
CA PRO A 61 12.27 0.01 28.30
C PRO A 61 13.08 -1.12 27.66
N ALA A 62 14.39 -1.14 27.94
CA ALA A 62 15.33 -2.16 27.48
C ALA A 62 14.99 -3.56 28.00
N SER A 63 14.25 -3.67 29.10
CA SER A 63 13.76 -4.94 29.66
C SER A 63 12.90 -5.74 28.68
N GLN A 64 12.34 -5.12 27.64
CA GLN A 64 11.66 -5.83 26.53
C GLN A 64 12.55 -6.85 25.80
N CYS A 65 13.87 -6.71 25.91
CA CYS A 65 14.84 -7.63 25.32
C CYS A 65 14.94 -8.96 26.07
N VAL A 66 14.40 -9.02 27.28
CA VAL A 66 14.46 -10.19 28.17
C VAL A 66 13.05 -10.75 28.30
N ILE A 67 12.90 -12.07 28.11
CA ILE A 67 11.66 -12.76 28.49
C ILE A 67 11.84 -13.31 29.91
N ASP A 68 10.94 -12.93 30.81
CA ASP A 68 10.86 -13.53 32.15
C ASP A 68 10.44 -15.01 32.04
N GLY A 69 11.32 -15.94 32.41
CA GLY A 69 11.04 -17.38 32.38
C GLY A 69 12.23 -18.30 32.72
N VAL A 70 11.94 -19.57 33.03
CA VAL A 70 12.92 -20.60 33.48
C VAL A 70 13.66 -21.23 32.30
N ARG A 71 14.26 -20.43 31.41
CA ARG A 71 15.09 -20.99 30.34
C ARG A 71 16.49 -20.36 30.40
N GLY A 72 17.51 -21.21 30.36
CA GLY A 72 18.91 -20.85 30.61
C GLY A 72 19.50 -19.88 29.58
N TRP A 73 20.82 -19.66 29.70
CA TRP A 73 21.64 -18.66 28.99
C TRP A 73 21.42 -18.59 27.46
N ASP A 74 21.00 -19.70 26.82
CA ASP A 74 20.78 -19.82 25.38
C ASP A 74 19.38 -19.47 24.86
N SER A 75 18.47 -19.01 25.73
CA SER A 75 17.04 -19.11 25.40
C SER A 75 16.42 -17.87 24.77
N TYR A 76 17.12 -16.73 24.79
CA TYR A 76 16.62 -15.51 24.18
C TYR A 76 17.76 -14.62 23.71
N MET A 77 17.78 -14.34 22.40
CA MET A 77 18.80 -13.50 21.79
C MET A 77 18.15 -12.41 20.94
N VAL A 78 18.74 -11.22 21.02
CA VAL A 78 18.41 -10.10 20.14
C VAL A 78 19.42 -10.08 19.00
N TYR A 79 18.95 -9.91 17.78
CA TYR A 79 19.79 -9.86 16.59
C TYR A 79 19.95 -8.40 16.15
N LEU A 80 21.19 -7.95 16.10
CA LEU A 80 21.54 -6.60 15.66
C LEU A 80 21.93 -6.62 14.19
N PHE A 81 21.19 -5.87 13.38
CA PHE A 81 21.45 -5.58 11.98
C PHE A 81 21.86 -4.11 11.82
N ASP A 82 22.72 -3.85 10.85
CA ASP A 82 23.17 -2.50 10.50
C ASP A 82 22.42 -2.04 9.24
N LYS A 83 21.55 -1.04 9.39
CA LYS A 83 20.77 -0.48 8.28
C LYS A 83 21.63 0.20 7.22
N SER A 84 22.85 0.61 7.55
CA SER A 84 23.75 1.25 6.59
C SER A 84 24.40 0.24 5.63
N LYS A 85 24.33 -1.06 5.94
CA LYS A 85 24.91 -2.11 5.11
C LYS A 85 23.87 -2.74 4.22
N THR A 86 24.23 -2.94 2.95
CA THR A 86 23.43 -3.66 1.97
C THR A 86 24.00 -5.04 1.65
N VAL A 87 25.25 -5.30 2.04
CA VAL A 87 25.96 -6.57 1.83
C VAL A 87 26.80 -6.90 3.08
N TYR A 88 26.92 -8.20 3.38
CA TYR A 88 27.80 -8.73 4.42
C TYR A 88 29.01 -9.43 3.80
N ASP A 89 30.14 -8.73 3.75
CA ASP A 89 31.36 -9.23 3.09
C ASP A 89 32.35 -9.93 4.04
N GLY A 90 32.10 -9.92 5.36
CA GLY A 90 33.03 -10.44 6.37
C GLY A 90 34.25 -9.53 6.62
N PRO A 91 35.25 -9.98 7.40
CA PRO A 91 35.39 -11.31 8.01
C PRO A 91 34.48 -11.50 9.23
N PHE A 92 33.97 -12.72 9.40
CA PHE A 92 33.14 -13.11 10.55
C PHE A 92 34.02 -13.70 11.64
N ALA A 93 33.71 -13.42 12.91
CA ALA A 93 34.49 -13.97 14.02
C ALA A 93 34.42 -15.50 14.03
N SER A 94 35.58 -16.16 14.04
CA SER A 94 35.69 -17.62 14.22
C SER A 94 36.09 -17.96 15.66
N ARG A 95 35.74 -19.17 16.11
CA ARG A 95 36.26 -19.68 17.40
C ARG A 95 37.72 -20.07 17.25
N SER A 96 38.54 -19.65 18.21
CA SER A 96 39.92 -20.13 18.34
C SER A 96 39.94 -21.54 18.94
N LEU A 97 40.84 -22.38 18.42
CA LEU A 97 41.19 -23.64 19.08
C LEU A 97 41.96 -23.34 20.38
N SER A 98 41.75 -24.15 21.42
CA SER A 98 42.59 -24.11 22.62
C SER A 98 43.99 -24.69 22.31
N ASP A 99 44.97 -24.41 23.17
CA ASP A 99 46.34 -24.91 22.99
C ASP A 99 46.39 -26.45 22.95
N CYS A 100 45.58 -27.12 23.78
CA CYS A 100 45.46 -28.58 23.79
C CYS A 100 44.93 -29.13 22.47
N VAL A 101 43.91 -28.48 21.89
CA VAL A 101 43.32 -28.90 20.61
C VAL A 101 44.27 -28.56 19.46
N ASN A 102 44.94 -27.42 19.49
CA ASN A 102 45.97 -27.06 18.52
C ASN A 102 47.10 -28.09 18.48
N TYR A 103 47.56 -28.56 19.65
CA TYR A 103 48.61 -29.56 19.75
C TYR A 103 48.24 -30.86 19.01
N ILE A 104 47.03 -31.40 19.21
CA ILE A 104 46.59 -32.61 18.52
C ILE A 104 46.29 -32.40 17.03
N VAL A 105 45.92 -31.18 16.61
CA VAL A 105 45.67 -30.85 15.20
C VAL A 105 46.99 -30.70 14.41
N GLN A 106 48.05 -30.19 15.04
CA GLN A 106 49.37 -30.02 14.41
C GLN A 106 50.05 -31.35 14.09
N ASP A 107 49.94 -32.34 14.97
CA ASP A 107 50.41 -33.71 14.72
C ASP A 107 49.31 -34.71 15.08
N SER A 108 48.46 -35.04 14.11
CA SER A 108 47.31 -35.90 14.34
C SER A 108 47.65 -37.37 14.58
N LYS A 109 48.86 -37.81 14.18
CA LYS A 109 49.32 -39.21 14.26
C LYS A 109 50.14 -39.48 15.52
N ILE A 110 50.43 -38.46 16.31
CA ILE A 110 51.16 -38.61 17.57
C ILE A 110 50.44 -39.57 18.50
N GLN A 111 51.17 -40.59 18.97
CA GLN A 111 50.64 -41.56 19.92
C GLN A 111 50.74 -40.97 21.33
N LEU A 112 49.59 -40.71 21.96
CA LEU A 112 49.52 -40.13 23.29
C LEU A 112 48.81 -41.08 24.27
N PRO A 113 49.17 -41.03 25.56
CA PRO A 113 48.45 -41.77 26.59
C PRO A 113 46.97 -41.39 26.62
N ILE A 114 46.08 -42.38 26.75
CA ILE A 114 44.62 -42.15 26.81
C ILE A 114 44.22 -41.11 27.87
N PRO A 115 44.78 -41.09 29.11
CA PRO A 115 44.44 -40.07 30.10
C PRO A 115 44.70 -38.64 29.62
N GLN A 116 45.78 -38.41 28.85
CA GLN A 116 46.11 -37.12 28.28
C GLN A 116 45.16 -36.75 27.12
N LEU A 117 44.82 -37.72 26.26
CA LEU A 117 43.86 -37.53 25.17
C LEU A 117 42.46 -37.19 25.66
N ARG A 118 42.03 -37.69 26.82
CA ARG A 118 40.69 -37.41 27.36
C ARG A 118 40.44 -35.91 27.59
N GLY A 119 41.46 -35.14 27.95
CA GLY A 119 41.35 -33.68 28.09
C GLY A 119 41.24 -33.00 26.72
N GLY A 120 42.20 -33.24 25.84
CA GLY A 120 42.22 -32.63 24.50
C GLY A 120 41.01 -32.99 23.64
N TRP A 121 40.54 -34.25 23.70
CA TRP A 121 39.33 -34.67 22.99
C TRP A 121 38.05 -34.11 23.60
N ALA A 122 37.99 -33.87 24.92
CA ALA A 122 36.84 -33.19 25.52
C ALA A 122 36.73 -31.75 25.00
N GLU A 123 37.86 -31.03 24.97
CA GLU A 123 37.91 -29.67 24.42
C GLU A 123 37.61 -29.65 22.92
N ALA A 124 38.06 -30.65 22.15
CA ALA A 124 37.72 -30.80 20.74
C ALA A 124 36.22 -31.02 20.51
N VAL A 125 35.59 -31.91 21.29
CA VAL A 125 34.13 -32.12 21.22
C VAL A 125 33.38 -30.83 21.56
N HIS A 126 33.79 -30.15 22.63
CA HIS A 126 33.19 -28.87 23.02
C HIS A 126 33.36 -27.80 21.93
N TYR A 127 34.51 -27.75 21.26
CA TYR A 127 34.75 -26.87 20.12
C TYR A 127 33.77 -27.15 18.97
N VAL A 128 33.61 -28.42 18.57
CA VAL A 128 32.66 -28.83 17.51
C VAL A 128 31.22 -28.46 17.87
N ILE A 129 30.79 -28.74 19.11
CA ILE A 129 29.47 -28.34 19.62
C ILE A 129 29.30 -26.83 19.53
N GLY A 130 30.30 -26.06 20.01
CA GLY A 130 30.27 -24.60 19.97
C GLY A 130 30.14 -24.02 18.57
N LEU A 131 30.82 -24.60 17.57
CA LEU A 131 30.67 -24.19 16.17
C LEU A 131 29.25 -24.44 15.63
N LYS A 132 28.67 -25.59 15.97
CA LYS A 132 27.30 -25.93 15.57
C LYS A 132 26.26 -25.01 16.22
N GLU A 133 26.43 -24.70 17.50
CA GLU A 133 25.56 -23.76 18.21
C GLU A 133 25.66 -22.34 17.64
N ASP A 134 26.88 -21.85 17.37
CA ASP A 134 27.08 -20.52 16.75
C ASP A 134 26.38 -20.42 15.40
N TYR A 135 26.47 -21.47 14.58
CA TYR A 135 25.72 -21.53 13.34
C TYR A 135 24.20 -21.52 13.57
N SER A 136 23.72 -22.30 14.53
CA SER A 136 22.29 -22.37 14.88
C SER A 136 21.74 -20.99 15.31
N ARG A 137 22.54 -20.26 16.10
CA ARG A 137 22.31 -18.88 16.54
C ARG A 137 22.23 -17.92 15.34
N LEU A 138 23.20 -17.96 14.44
CA LEU A 138 23.21 -17.14 13.21
C LEU A 138 22.02 -17.45 12.28
N GLY A 139 21.65 -18.73 12.15
CA GLY A 139 20.44 -19.14 11.45
C GLY A 139 19.16 -18.59 12.10
N GLY A 140 19.14 -18.46 13.43
CA GLY A 140 18.09 -17.73 14.15
C GLY A 140 17.97 -16.28 13.70
N GLY A 141 19.10 -15.57 13.56
CA GLY A 141 19.12 -14.19 13.07
C GLY A 141 18.62 -14.06 11.64
N GLN A 142 19.04 -14.95 10.73
CA GLN A 142 18.52 -14.98 9.36
C GLN A 142 16.99 -15.21 9.33
N ARG A 143 16.46 -16.13 10.16
CA ARG A 143 15.01 -16.34 10.28
C ARG A 143 14.29 -15.09 10.80
N ALA A 144 14.86 -14.42 11.81
CA ALA A 144 14.32 -13.16 12.31
C ALA A 144 14.28 -12.07 11.22
N ALA A 145 15.35 -11.93 10.42
CA ALA A 145 15.40 -11.01 9.28
C ALA A 145 14.34 -11.33 8.21
N MET A 146 14.18 -12.62 7.85
CA MET A 146 13.14 -13.06 6.93
C MET A 146 11.73 -12.73 7.46
N LEU A 147 11.46 -13.03 8.73
CA LEU A 147 10.17 -12.70 9.35
C LEU A 147 9.91 -11.18 9.41
N SER A 148 10.95 -10.37 9.64
CA SER A 148 10.86 -8.90 9.53
C SER A 148 10.50 -8.49 8.10
N LEU A 149 11.23 -8.98 7.10
CA LEU A 149 11.00 -8.70 5.67
C LEU A 149 9.57 -9.07 5.24
N LEU A 150 9.05 -10.22 5.66
CA LEU A 150 7.69 -10.65 5.34
C LEU A 150 6.63 -9.70 5.91
N ARG A 151 6.87 -9.08 7.07
CA ARG A 151 5.98 -8.04 7.62
C ARG A 151 6.01 -6.76 6.80
N TYR A 152 7.20 -6.31 6.40
CA TYR A 152 7.35 -5.17 5.49
C TYR A 152 6.63 -5.44 4.17
N ASN A 153 6.79 -6.64 3.60
CA ASN A 153 6.13 -7.05 2.37
C ASN A 153 4.60 -7.06 2.53
N ALA A 154 4.07 -7.61 3.62
CA ALA A 154 2.64 -7.59 3.89
C ALA A 154 2.08 -6.15 3.96
N ASN A 155 2.81 -5.22 4.58
CA ASN A 155 2.42 -3.81 4.59
C ASN A 155 2.49 -3.17 3.21
N LEU A 156 3.55 -3.45 2.44
CA LEU A 156 3.69 -2.98 1.06
C LEU A 156 2.52 -3.44 0.19
N ILE A 157 2.16 -4.73 0.24
CA ILE A 157 1.02 -5.28 -0.51
C ILE A 157 -0.30 -4.64 -0.08
N LYS A 158 -0.49 -4.37 1.22
CA LYS A 158 -1.67 -3.65 1.71
C LYS A 158 -1.75 -2.25 1.10
N MET A 159 -0.65 -1.50 1.10
CA MET A 159 -0.60 -0.15 0.50
C MET A 159 -0.81 -0.19 -1.01
N LYS A 160 -0.21 -1.16 -1.71
CA LYS A 160 -0.43 -1.42 -3.14
C LYS A 160 -1.91 -1.63 -3.46
N ASN A 161 -2.59 -2.50 -2.70
CA ASN A 161 -4.00 -2.79 -2.92
C ASN A 161 -4.88 -1.54 -2.70
N ASN A 162 -4.56 -0.73 -1.69
CA ASN A 162 -5.24 0.55 -1.47
C ASN A 162 -5.02 1.52 -2.65
N MET A 163 -3.78 1.63 -3.15
CA MET A 163 -3.44 2.46 -4.31
C MET A 163 -4.17 2.01 -5.59
N VAL A 164 -4.20 0.70 -5.86
CA VAL A 164 -4.94 0.13 -7.00
C VAL A 164 -6.43 0.41 -6.89
N SER A 165 -7.02 0.23 -5.70
CA SER A 165 -8.44 0.53 -5.49
C SER A 165 -8.76 2.01 -5.69
N ALA A 166 -7.92 2.92 -5.18
CA ALA A 166 -8.10 4.36 -5.35
C ALA A 166 -7.96 4.79 -6.82
N SER A 167 -6.98 4.25 -7.56
CA SER A 167 -6.81 4.49 -8.99
C SER A 167 -8.04 4.03 -9.79
N GLN A 168 -8.57 2.84 -9.51
CA GLN A 168 -9.78 2.33 -10.16
C GLN A 168 -11.01 3.22 -9.91
N GLN A 169 -11.16 3.75 -8.69
CA GLN A 169 -12.25 4.69 -8.37
C GLN A 169 -12.11 6.00 -9.15
N LEU A 170 -10.91 6.56 -9.21
CA LEU A 170 -10.64 7.78 -9.98
C LEU A 170 -10.96 7.55 -11.47
N LYS A 171 -10.53 6.42 -12.04
CA LYS A 171 -10.80 6.05 -13.42
C LYS A 171 -12.29 6.02 -13.74
N ALA A 172 -13.08 5.36 -12.89
CA ALA A 172 -14.53 5.31 -13.06
C ALA A 172 -15.18 6.70 -12.99
N LYS A 173 -14.76 7.54 -12.04
CA LYS A 173 -15.24 8.93 -11.92
C LYS A 173 -14.86 9.80 -13.11
N LEU A 174 -13.65 9.63 -13.65
CA LEU A 174 -13.18 10.34 -14.83
C LEU A 174 -13.96 9.93 -16.08
N GLU A 175 -14.17 8.64 -16.30
CA GLU A 175 -14.98 8.12 -17.41
C GLU A 175 -16.40 8.72 -17.34
N PHE A 176 -17.00 8.70 -16.15
CA PHE A 176 -18.30 9.30 -15.89
C PHE A 176 -18.31 10.81 -16.18
N PHE A 177 -17.33 11.55 -15.64
CA PHE A 177 -17.22 12.99 -15.82
C PHE A 177 -17.04 13.35 -17.30
N HIS A 178 -16.17 12.65 -18.02
CA HIS A 178 -15.93 12.85 -19.46
C HIS A 178 -17.19 12.66 -20.29
N GLN A 179 -17.97 11.63 -20.01
CA GLN A 179 -19.25 11.44 -20.69
C GLN A 179 -20.21 12.57 -20.38
N SER A 180 -20.28 13.00 -19.12
CA SER A 180 -21.23 14.03 -18.70
C SER A 180 -20.88 15.42 -19.24
N ILE A 181 -19.61 15.85 -19.19
CA ILE A 181 -19.18 17.16 -19.71
C ILE A 181 -19.35 17.25 -21.23
N ARG A 182 -19.09 16.16 -21.96
CA ARG A 182 -19.28 16.12 -23.42
C ARG A 182 -20.75 16.28 -23.80
N LEU A 183 -21.63 15.57 -23.10
CA LEU A 183 -23.07 15.71 -23.32
C LEU A 183 -23.54 17.13 -23.05
N ASP A 184 -23.10 17.73 -21.95
CA ASP A 184 -23.45 19.12 -21.61
C ASP A 184 -22.93 20.12 -22.67
N LEU A 185 -21.69 19.93 -23.17
CA LEU A 185 -21.11 20.75 -24.23
C LEU A 185 -21.85 20.60 -25.57
N GLU A 186 -22.21 19.37 -25.96
CA GLU A 186 -22.97 19.07 -27.19
C GLU A 186 -24.34 19.74 -27.13
N ARG A 187 -25.09 19.51 -26.05
CA ARG A 187 -26.43 20.10 -25.86
C ARG A 187 -26.39 21.60 -25.74
N TYR A 188 -25.37 22.15 -25.10
CA TYR A 188 -25.18 23.58 -25.04
C TYR A 188 -24.94 24.19 -26.42
N SER A 189 -24.14 23.52 -27.26
CA SER A 189 -23.89 23.94 -28.65
C SER A 189 -25.16 23.89 -29.50
N ASP A 190 -26.03 22.88 -29.32
CA ASP A 190 -27.30 22.78 -30.05
C ASP A 190 -28.23 23.97 -29.75
N GLN A 191 -28.33 24.38 -28.48
CA GLN A 191 -29.28 25.41 -28.06
C GLN A 191 -28.76 26.84 -28.19
N MET A 192 -27.44 27.06 -28.33
CA MET A 192 -26.85 28.40 -28.17
C MET A 192 -27.32 29.45 -29.21
N ALA A 193 -27.83 29.02 -30.36
CA ALA A 193 -28.33 29.91 -31.41
C ALA A 193 -29.73 30.50 -31.11
N TYR A 194 -30.54 29.80 -30.30
CA TYR A 194 -31.94 30.16 -30.06
C TYR A 194 -32.31 30.23 -28.57
N GLY A 195 -31.42 29.77 -27.68
CA GLY A 195 -31.58 29.72 -26.23
C GLY A 195 -30.64 30.67 -25.49
N ILE A 196 -30.13 30.24 -24.33
CA ILE A 196 -29.26 31.07 -23.47
C ILE A 196 -27.80 30.85 -23.87
N SER A 197 -27.15 31.92 -24.32
CA SER A 197 -25.73 31.91 -24.65
C SER A 197 -24.88 32.63 -23.60
N SER A 198 -23.68 32.11 -23.36
CA SER A 198 -22.70 32.51 -22.35
C SER A 198 -21.33 31.94 -22.73
N GLU A 199 -20.55 32.74 -23.45
CA GLU A 199 -19.20 32.38 -23.89
C GLU A 199 -18.27 32.05 -22.71
N LYS A 200 -18.42 32.79 -21.59
CA LYS A 200 -17.64 32.56 -20.36
C LYS A 200 -17.87 31.16 -19.79
N MET A 201 -19.12 30.68 -19.78
CA MET A 201 -19.45 29.35 -19.29
C MET A 201 -18.91 28.27 -20.23
N LEU A 202 -19.12 28.44 -21.53
CA LEU A 202 -18.61 27.51 -22.54
C LEU A 202 -17.08 27.36 -22.45
N LYS A 203 -16.36 28.46 -22.27
CA LYS A 203 -14.91 28.44 -22.04
C LYS A 203 -14.55 27.68 -20.76
N ALA A 204 -15.21 27.98 -19.65
CA ALA A 204 -14.97 27.30 -18.37
C ALA A 204 -15.23 25.79 -18.44
N TRP A 205 -16.26 25.36 -19.17
CA TRP A 205 -16.59 23.94 -19.35
C TRP A 205 -15.57 23.20 -20.22
N LYS A 206 -15.06 23.85 -21.27
CA LYS A 206 -13.94 23.32 -22.05
C LYS A 206 -12.67 23.20 -21.22
N GLU A 207 -12.37 24.20 -20.38
CA GLU A 207 -11.25 24.14 -19.43
C GLU A 207 -11.42 23.00 -18.40
N MET A 208 -12.65 22.72 -17.96
CA MET A 208 -12.93 21.56 -17.10
C MET A 208 -12.72 20.22 -17.82
N GLU A 209 -13.11 20.10 -19.10
CA GLU A 209 -12.85 18.91 -19.90
C GLU A 209 -11.34 18.65 -20.06
N GLU A 210 -10.57 19.69 -20.39
CA GLU A 210 -9.11 19.59 -20.51
C GLU A 210 -8.45 19.24 -19.17
N LYS A 211 -8.89 19.87 -18.08
CA LYS A 211 -8.38 19.58 -16.74
C LYS A 211 -8.68 18.13 -16.31
N ALA A 212 -9.83 17.57 -16.69
CA ALA A 212 -10.12 16.15 -16.44
C ALA A 212 -9.15 15.22 -17.18
N SER A 213 -8.76 15.55 -18.41
CA SER A 213 -7.72 14.79 -19.13
C SER A 213 -6.35 14.86 -18.45
N GLN A 214 -6.01 15.96 -17.79
CA GLN A 214 -4.79 16.05 -16.97
C GLN A 214 -4.90 15.18 -15.71
N CYS A 215 -6.06 15.18 -15.04
CA CYS A 215 -6.32 14.30 -13.90
C CYS A 215 -6.15 12.81 -14.21
N ALA A 216 -6.43 12.39 -15.46
CA ALA A 216 -6.25 11.00 -15.88
C ALA A 216 -4.80 10.51 -15.78
N GLN A 217 -3.80 11.39 -15.81
CA GLN A 217 -2.40 10.99 -15.61
C GLN A 217 -2.14 10.40 -14.21
N ALA A 218 -2.92 10.82 -13.20
CA ALA A 218 -2.78 10.32 -11.83
C ALA A 218 -3.27 8.87 -11.67
N GLU A 219 -4.06 8.33 -12.61
CA GLU A 219 -4.52 6.95 -12.56
C GLU A 219 -3.46 5.94 -13.02
N ASP A 220 -2.44 6.40 -13.76
CA ASP A 220 -1.38 5.56 -14.32
C ASP A 220 -0.35 5.14 -13.27
N ILE A 221 -0.69 4.06 -12.57
CA ILE A 221 0.12 3.43 -11.53
C ILE A 221 0.72 2.08 -11.96
N GLY A 222 0.59 1.71 -13.24
CA GLY A 222 0.94 0.37 -13.72
C GLY A 222 2.39 0.00 -13.44
N TYR A 223 3.31 0.96 -13.63
CA TYR A 223 4.74 0.78 -13.36
C TYR A 223 5.04 0.48 -11.88
N LEU A 224 4.30 1.06 -10.93
CA LEU A 224 4.46 0.75 -9.50
C LEU A 224 3.90 -0.63 -9.17
N ASP A 225 2.73 -0.97 -9.71
CA ASP A 225 2.12 -2.28 -9.49
C ASP A 225 3.05 -3.41 -9.98
N GLU A 226 3.60 -3.29 -11.18
CA GLU A 226 4.54 -4.25 -11.75
C GLU A 226 5.83 -4.37 -10.91
N GLN A 227 6.43 -3.25 -10.49
CA GLN A 227 7.63 -3.26 -9.66
C GLN A 227 7.38 -3.92 -8.29
N ILE A 228 6.25 -3.61 -7.65
CA ILE A 228 5.87 -4.19 -6.36
C ILE A 228 5.61 -5.70 -6.50
N MET A 229 4.98 -6.12 -7.59
CA MET A 229 4.73 -7.55 -7.87
C MET A 229 6.01 -8.31 -8.17
N ALA A 230 6.93 -7.74 -8.96
CA ALA A 230 8.23 -8.34 -9.20
C ALA A 230 9.02 -8.53 -7.89
N LEU A 231 9.04 -7.51 -7.03
CA LEU A 231 9.68 -7.59 -5.71
C LEU A 231 8.99 -8.64 -4.81
N HIS A 232 7.66 -8.69 -4.82
CA HIS A 232 6.91 -9.69 -4.05
C HIS A 232 7.31 -11.12 -4.47
N THR A 233 7.40 -11.39 -5.78
CA THR A 233 7.85 -12.68 -6.31
C THR A 233 9.28 -13.00 -5.87
N GLU A 234 10.20 -12.02 -5.94
CA GLU A 234 11.58 -12.17 -5.47
C GLU A 234 11.62 -12.60 -3.98
N ILE A 235 10.81 -11.96 -3.13
CA ILE A 235 10.71 -12.28 -1.68
C ILE A 235 10.16 -13.69 -1.45
N VAL A 236 9.11 -14.08 -2.18
CA VAL A 236 8.51 -15.42 -2.06
C VAL A 236 9.50 -16.51 -2.46
N GLU A 237 10.29 -16.30 -3.52
CA GLU A 237 11.34 -17.25 -3.92
C GLU A 237 12.47 -17.33 -2.89
N LEU A 238 12.85 -16.19 -2.27
CA LEU A 238 13.82 -16.18 -1.17
C LEU A 238 13.35 -16.98 0.05
N GLN A 239 12.04 -17.00 0.32
CA GLN A 239 11.44 -17.78 1.42
C GLN A 239 11.53 -19.29 1.20
N LYS A 240 11.47 -19.75 -0.06
CA LYS A 240 11.50 -21.18 -0.42
C LYS A 240 12.90 -21.82 -0.35
N SER A 241 13.93 -21.04 -0.06
CA SER A 241 15.33 -21.46 0.01
C SER A 241 15.54 -22.70 0.93
N PRO A 242 15.89 -23.89 0.40
CA PRO A 242 16.02 -25.13 1.18
C PRO A 242 17.36 -25.26 1.93
N TYR A 243 18.26 -24.29 1.77
CA TYR A 243 19.68 -24.42 2.12
C TYR A 243 19.94 -24.56 3.62
N ALA A 244 19.21 -23.83 4.46
CA ALA A 244 19.42 -23.83 5.90
C ALA A 244 19.19 -25.22 6.54
N ARG A 245 18.25 -26.02 6.02
CA ARG A 245 17.96 -27.37 6.56
C ARG A 245 19.07 -28.37 6.27
N ARG A 246 19.50 -28.48 5.01
CA ARG A 246 20.49 -29.49 4.59
C ARG A 246 21.83 -29.33 5.31
N GLN A 247 22.25 -28.09 5.58
CA GLN A 247 23.52 -27.83 6.26
C GLN A 247 23.46 -28.07 7.77
N GLY A 248 22.28 -27.90 8.39
CA GLY A 248 22.06 -28.25 9.80
C GLY A 248 22.31 -29.73 10.07
N GLU A 249 21.80 -30.61 9.19
CA GLU A 249 21.97 -32.07 9.30
C GLU A 249 23.46 -32.49 9.24
N VAL A 250 24.26 -31.85 8.38
CA VAL A 250 25.71 -32.13 8.28
C VAL A 250 26.43 -31.76 9.58
N MET A 251 26.14 -30.58 10.13
CA MET A 251 26.75 -30.12 11.39
C MET A 251 26.34 -31.01 12.57
N GLU A 252 25.09 -31.46 12.64
CA GLU A 252 24.61 -32.41 13.65
C GLU A 252 25.28 -33.79 13.53
N SER A 253 25.52 -34.27 12.30
CA SER A 253 26.26 -35.51 12.09
C SER A 253 27.73 -35.42 12.55
N LEU A 254 28.37 -34.27 12.36
CA LEU A 254 29.76 -34.03 12.79
C LEU A 254 29.86 -33.92 14.32
N GLU A 255 28.90 -33.22 14.94
CA GLU A 255 28.73 -33.16 16.39
C GLU A 255 28.59 -34.57 17.00
N GLN A 256 27.65 -35.34 16.47
CA GLN A 256 27.39 -36.70 16.95
C GLN A 256 28.62 -37.61 16.77
N GLY A 257 29.31 -37.49 15.63
CA GLY A 257 30.57 -38.21 15.38
C GLY A 257 31.66 -37.90 16.40
N ALA A 258 31.85 -36.62 16.75
CA ALA A 258 32.83 -36.20 17.77
C ALA A 258 32.49 -36.79 19.14
N ILE A 259 31.21 -36.71 19.54
CA ILE A 259 30.71 -37.25 20.79
C ILE A 259 30.95 -38.77 20.87
N ASP A 260 30.68 -39.50 19.79
CA ASP A 260 30.82 -40.95 19.78
C ASP A 260 32.28 -41.40 19.81
N LEU A 261 33.18 -40.71 19.10
CA LEU A 261 34.63 -40.92 19.22
C LEU A 261 35.10 -40.72 20.67
N TYR A 262 34.65 -39.66 21.33
CA TYR A 262 35.02 -39.40 22.71
C TYR A 262 34.48 -40.43 23.71
N LYS A 263 33.25 -40.91 23.50
CA LYS A 263 32.69 -42.03 24.28
C LYS A 263 33.53 -43.30 24.10
N GLN A 264 33.92 -43.63 22.87
CA GLN A 264 34.77 -44.80 22.58
C GLN A 264 36.14 -44.70 23.26
N LEU A 265 36.74 -43.51 23.28
CA LEU A 265 38.01 -43.26 23.99
C LEU A 265 37.87 -43.49 25.51
N LYS A 266 36.72 -43.13 26.10
CA LYS A 266 36.46 -43.35 27.53
C LYS A 266 36.29 -44.82 27.89
N THR A 267 35.67 -45.60 27.02
CA THR A 267 35.34 -47.02 27.26
C THR A 267 36.45 -48.00 26.86
N ARG A 268 37.61 -47.52 26.38
CA ARG A 268 38.70 -48.38 25.91
C ARG A 268 39.31 -49.22 27.05
N PRO A 269 39.60 -50.52 26.82
CA PRO A 269 40.21 -51.38 27.84
C PRO A 269 41.65 -50.97 28.19
N PRO A 270 42.14 -51.32 29.41
CA PRO A 270 43.46 -50.91 29.92
C PRO A 270 44.65 -51.36 29.06
N ASP A 271 44.49 -52.43 28.27
CA ASP A 271 45.52 -53.01 27.42
C ASP A 271 45.90 -52.12 26.22
N HIS A 272 45.16 -51.03 25.98
CA HIS A 272 45.43 -50.07 24.92
C HIS A 272 45.75 -48.71 25.52
N ALA A 273 46.94 -48.56 26.08
CA ALA A 273 47.32 -47.35 26.82
C ALA A 273 47.51 -46.09 25.94
N TYR A 274 47.67 -46.25 24.62
CA TYR A 274 47.98 -45.18 23.66
C TYR A 274 47.01 -45.15 22.48
N SER A 275 46.83 -43.97 21.88
CA SER A 275 46.07 -43.75 20.64
C SER A 275 46.60 -42.50 19.94
N ASP A 276 46.32 -42.37 18.65
CA ASP A 276 46.42 -41.09 17.94
C ASP A 276 45.07 -40.36 17.90
N SER A 277 45.07 -39.16 17.31
CA SER A 277 43.91 -38.27 17.18
C SER A 277 43.43 -38.11 15.75
N THR A 278 43.81 -38.99 14.82
CA THR A 278 43.55 -38.85 13.38
C THR A 278 42.06 -38.65 13.08
N ASP A 279 41.19 -39.51 13.64
CA ASP A 279 39.75 -39.44 13.41
C ASP A 279 39.11 -38.21 14.07
N MET A 280 39.55 -37.83 15.26
CA MET A 280 39.07 -36.63 15.94
C MET A 280 39.46 -35.36 15.15
N VAL A 281 40.72 -35.28 14.70
CA VAL A 281 41.22 -34.18 13.87
C VAL A 281 40.46 -34.11 12.54
N LYS A 282 40.13 -35.25 11.93
CA LYS A 282 39.30 -35.29 10.73
C LYS A 282 37.94 -34.63 10.97
N ILE A 283 37.27 -34.90 12.09
CA ILE A 283 35.99 -34.26 12.43
C ILE A 283 36.17 -32.75 12.67
N ILE A 284 37.23 -32.32 13.36
CA ILE A 284 37.51 -30.88 13.58
C ILE A 284 37.66 -30.17 12.23
N VAL A 285 38.50 -30.70 11.34
CA VAL A 285 38.76 -30.11 10.02
C VAL A 285 37.48 -30.05 9.18
N GLN A 286 36.69 -31.13 9.17
CA GLN A 286 35.42 -31.17 8.45
C GLN A 286 34.41 -30.16 9.00
N THR A 287 34.34 -29.99 10.32
CA THR A 287 33.46 -28.99 10.98
C THR A 287 33.85 -27.57 10.59
N VAL A 288 35.14 -27.23 10.62
CA VAL A 288 35.62 -25.88 10.24
C VAL A 288 35.34 -25.60 8.76
N GLN A 289 35.63 -26.56 7.87
CA GLN A 289 35.34 -26.41 6.43
C GLN A 289 33.84 -26.27 6.14
N SER A 290 33.01 -27.06 6.84
CA SER A 290 31.56 -26.95 6.77
C SER A 290 31.09 -25.57 7.22
N GLN A 291 31.62 -25.07 8.34
CA GLN A 291 31.29 -23.76 8.85
C GLN A 291 31.60 -22.63 7.85
N ASP A 292 32.80 -22.59 7.27
CA ASP A 292 33.19 -21.52 6.33
C ASP A 292 32.24 -21.46 5.12
N ARG A 293 31.92 -22.63 4.56
CA ARG A 293 30.99 -22.74 3.45
C ARG A 293 29.60 -22.22 3.85
N VAL A 294 29.12 -22.67 4.99
CA VAL A 294 27.78 -22.37 5.47
C VAL A 294 27.63 -20.89 5.85
N LEU A 295 28.64 -20.28 6.48
CA LEU A 295 28.65 -18.85 6.78
C LEU A 295 28.57 -18.01 5.50
N LYS A 296 29.37 -18.37 4.47
CA LYS A 296 29.32 -17.69 3.17
C LYS A 296 27.93 -17.78 2.53
N GLU A 297 27.30 -18.95 2.56
CA GLU A 297 25.95 -19.16 2.04
C GLU A 297 24.91 -18.35 2.84
N LEU A 298 25.00 -18.37 4.19
CA LEU A 298 24.12 -17.63 5.10
C LEU A 298 24.15 -16.12 4.85
N PHE A 299 25.35 -15.53 4.81
CA PHE A 299 25.52 -14.10 4.61
C PHE A 299 25.19 -13.66 3.19
N GLY A 300 25.40 -14.54 2.20
CA GLY A 300 24.90 -14.33 0.84
C GLY A 300 23.37 -14.26 0.80
N HIS A 301 22.67 -15.13 1.53
CA HIS A 301 21.20 -15.07 1.62
C HIS A 301 20.73 -13.83 2.40
N LEU A 302 21.38 -13.52 3.53
CA LEU A 302 21.05 -12.34 4.33
C LEU A 302 21.21 -11.03 3.55
N SER A 303 22.25 -10.92 2.72
CA SER A 303 22.45 -9.75 1.84
C SER A 303 21.30 -9.57 0.85
N LYS A 304 20.75 -10.68 0.31
CA LYS A 304 19.54 -10.62 -0.55
C LYS A 304 18.32 -10.15 0.23
N LEU A 305 18.15 -10.60 1.48
CA LEU A 305 17.04 -10.15 2.35
C LEU A 305 17.10 -8.63 2.61
N LEU A 306 18.29 -8.12 2.92
CA LEU A 306 18.50 -6.68 3.10
C LEU A 306 18.23 -5.90 1.81
N GLY A 307 18.69 -6.41 0.66
CA GLY A 307 18.41 -5.81 -0.64
C GLY A 307 16.90 -5.70 -0.91
N CYS A 308 16.14 -6.78 -0.68
CA CYS A 308 14.68 -6.74 -0.80
C CYS A 308 14.06 -5.74 0.18
N LYS A 309 14.54 -5.69 1.43
CA LYS A 309 14.02 -4.75 2.42
C LYS A 309 14.26 -3.29 2.00
N GLN A 310 15.43 -2.97 1.48
CA GLN A 310 15.74 -1.63 0.97
C GLN A 310 14.80 -1.26 -0.18
N LYS A 311 14.60 -2.15 -1.14
CA LYS A 311 13.63 -1.94 -2.24
C LYS A 311 12.22 -1.64 -1.71
N ILE A 312 11.76 -2.30 -0.63
CA ILE A 312 10.47 -1.98 0.00
C ILE A 312 10.48 -0.55 0.57
N ILE A 313 11.53 -0.19 1.29
CA ILE A 313 11.68 1.14 1.90
C ILE A 313 11.64 2.23 0.83
N ASP A 314 12.28 2.00 -0.31
CA ASP A 314 12.34 2.95 -1.43
C ASP A 314 10.98 3.08 -2.14
N LEU A 315 10.22 1.99 -2.28
CA LEU A 315 8.89 2.00 -2.92
C LEU A 315 7.78 2.62 -2.06
N LEU A 316 7.90 2.62 -0.73
CA LEU A 316 6.86 3.13 0.17
C LEU A 316 6.52 4.62 -0.09
N PRO A 317 7.49 5.55 -0.16
CA PRO A 317 7.24 6.94 -0.52
C PRO A 317 6.60 7.12 -1.90
N GLU A 318 6.98 6.29 -2.90
CA GLU A 318 6.40 6.38 -4.25
C GLU A 318 4.91 6.04 -4.24
N ILE A 319 4.49 5.04 -3.46
CA ILE A 319 3.07 4.72 -3.26
C ILE A 319 2.33 5.88 -2.57
N GLU A 320 2.93 6.50 -1.56
CA GLU A 320 2.32 7.65 -0.87
C GLU A 320 2.11 8.84 -1.81
N VAL A 321 3.10 9.13 -2.67
CA VAL A 321 2.99 10.17 -3.70
C VAL A 321 1.87 9.83 -4.69
N ALA A 322 1.82 8.60 -5.20
CA ALA A 322 0.75 8.17 -6.10
C ALA A 322 -0.64 8.30 -5.47
N LEU A 323 -0.81 7.87 -4.22
CA LEU A 323 -2.07 8.00 -3.47
C LEU A 323 -2.49 9.46 -3.30
N ASN A 324 -1.55 10.37 -3.01
CA ASN A 324 -1.84 11.79 -2.89
C ASN A 324 -2.27 12.39 -4.23
N ASN A 325 -1.57 12.07 -5.32
CA ASN A 325 -1.93 12.53 -6.67
C ASN A 325 -3.33 12.04 -7.08
N ILE A 326 -3.64 10.76 -6.83
CA ILE A 326 -4.97 10.19 -7.09
C ILE A 326 -6.03 10.95 -6.29
N LYS A 327 -5.79 11.21 -5.00
CA LYS A 327 -6.71 11.93 -4.13
C LYS A 327 -6.95 13.37 -4.59
N GLU A 328 -5.92 14.08 -5.04
CA GLU A 328 -6.04 15.43 -5.57
C GLU A 328 -6.84 15.46 -6.88
N ALA A 329 -6.56 14.53 -7.79
CA ALA A 329 -7.30 14.35 -9.03
C ALA A 329 -8.79 14.04 -8.76
N ASP A 330 -9.07 13.12 -7.83
CA ASP A 330 -10.42 12.75 -7.40
C ASP A 330 -11.22 13.96 -6.90
N ASN A 331 -10.63 14.72 -5.99
CA ASN A 331 -11.24 15.94 -5.46
C ASN A 331 -11.51 16.98 -6.56
N SER A 332 -10.56 17.16 -7.49
CA SER A 332 -10.73 18.09 -8.61
C SER A 332 -11.90 17.68 -9.51
N VAL A 333 -12.02 16.38 -9.85
CA VAL A 333 -13.13 15.86 -10.66
C VAL A 333 -14.47 16.09 -9.96
N MET A 334 -14.55 15.78 -8.66
CA MET A 334 -15.77 16.00 -7.87
C MET A 334 -16.18 17.48 -7.79
N GLN A 335 -15.21 18.38 -7.61
CA GLN A 335 -15.47 19.82 -7.59
C GLN A 335 -15.94 20.35 -8.95
N MET A 336 -15.31 19.91 -10.05
CA MET A 336 -15.72 20.29 -11.40
C MET A 336 -17.14 19.79 -11.70
N GLN A 337 -17.46 18.55 -11.31
CA GLN A 337 -18.80 17.98 -11.47
C GLN A 337 -19.86 18.84 -10.75
N GLY A 338 -19.65 19.13 -9.46
CA GLY A 338 -20.60 19.93 -8.69
C GLY A 338 -20.72 21.37 -9.21
N LYS A 339 -19.61 21.98 -9.65
CA LYS A 339 -19.65 23.32 -10.26
C LYS A 339 -20.44 23.34 -11.55
N ARG A 340 -20.20 22.37 -12.45
CA ARG A 340 -20.92 22.26 -13.73
C ARG A 340 -22.42 22.12 -13.53
N GLN A 341 -22.84 21.23 -12.62
CA GLN A 341 -24.26 21.03 -12.31
C GLN A 341 -24.91 22.31 -11.74
N ARG A 342 -24.24 23.03 -10.83
CA ARG A 342 -24.74 24.32 -10.31
C ARG A 342 -24.89 25.38 -11.39
N GLU A 343 -23.97 25.42 -12.36
CA GLU A 343 -24.03 26.36 -13.48
C GLU A 343 -25.21 26.06 -14.41
N ILE A 344 -25.54 24.79 -14.65
CA ILE A 344 -26.74 24.37 -15.39
C ILE A 344 -28.01 24.89 -14.70
N TRP A 345 -28.12 24.69 -13.38
CA TRP A 345 -29.25 25.21 -12.60
C TRP A 345 -29.36 26.73 -12.64
N HIS A 346 -28.21 27.41 -12.65
CA HIS A 346 -28.19 28.86 -12.80
C HIS A 346 -28.73 29.32 -14.16
N LEU A 347 -28.39 28.63 -15.26
CA LEU A 347 -28.97 28.90 -16.58
C LEU A 347 -30.49 28.73 -16.58
N LEU A 348 -30.99 27.66 -15.96
CA LEU A 348 -32.43 27.42 -15.86
C LEU A 348 -33.15 28.57 -15.13
N LYS A 349 -32.59 29.04 -14.02
CA LYS A 349 -33.13 30.19 -13.28
C LYS A 349 -33.17 31.45 -14.15
N ILE A 350 -32.15 31.69 -14.97
CA ILE A 350 -32.14 32.79 -15.93
C ILE A 350 -33.25 32.60 -16.99
N ALA A 351 -33.43 31.39 -17.52
CA ALA A 351 -34.46 31.08 -18.50
C ALA A 351 -35.87 31.39 -17.98
N CYS A 352 -36.16 30.97 -16.75
CA CYS A 352 -37.46 31.19 -16.12
C CYS A 352 -37.73 32.68 -15.91
N THR A 353 -36.76 33.44 -15.40
CA THR A 353 -36.91 34.88 -15.14
C THR A 353 -37.04 35.72 -16.42
N GLN A 354 -36.35 35.35 -17.50
CA GLN A 354 -36.51 35.99 -18.81
C GLN A 354 -37.86 35.68 -19.47
N SER A 355 -38.42 34.50 -19.21
CA SER A 355 -39.74 34.11 -19.74
C SER A 355 -40.88 34.88 -19.04
N SER A 356 -40.82 35.03 -17.71
CA SER A 356 -41.80 35.80 -16.94
C SER A 356 -41.81 37.30 -17.29
N SER A 357 -40.65 37.88 -17.61
CA SER A 357 -40.54 39.29 -18.00
C SER A 357 -41.04 39.58 -19.43
N ARG A 358 -40.92 38.64 -20.37
CA ARG A 358 -41.54 38.76 -21.71
C ARG A 358 -43.06 38.63 -21.68
N SER A 359 -43.62 37.83 -20.76
CA SER A 359 -45.07 37.67 -20.59
C SER A 359 -45.77 38.95 -20.09
N LEU A 360 -45.06 39.83 -19.37
CA LEU A 360 -45.61 41.08 -18.84
C LEU A 360 -45.62 42.23 -19.86
N VAL A 361 -44.83 42.14 -20.93
CA VAL A 361 -44.75 43.19 -21.97
C VAL A 361 -45.79 42.95 -23.08
N SER A 362 -46.25 41.70 -23.30
CA SER A 362 -47.28 41.44 -24.31
C SER A 362 -48.72 41.74 -23.84
N SER A 363 -48.95 41.99 -22.55
CA SER A 363 -50.28 42.27 -21.99
C SER A 363 -50.60 43.77 -21.87
N SER A 364 -49.71 44.67 -22.29
CA SER A 364 -49.87 46.13 -22.11
C SER A 364 -50.18 46.92 -23.39
N LEU A 365 -50.49 46.28 -24.52
CA LEU A 365 -50.76 46.99 -25.78
C LEU A 365 -52.04 46.51 -26.48
N GLU A 366 -53.19 46.61 -25.81
CA GLU A 366 -54.48 46.50 -26.49
C GLU A 366 -55.51 47.42 -25.83
N GLY A 367 -55.77 48.57 -26.45
CA GLY A 367 -56.77 49.50 -25.98
C GLY A 367 -56.70 50.88 -26.62
N THR A 368 -57.16 51.01 -27.87
CA THR A 368 -58.29 51.89 -28.26
C THR A 368 -58.42 51.95 -29.78
N ALA A 369 -59.53 51.44 -30.28
CA ALA A 369 -59.98 51.58 -31.66
C ALA A 369 -60.58 52.98 -31.90
N SER A 370 -60.36 53.53 -33.09
CA SER A 370 -61.23 54.53 -33.73
C SER A 370 -60.98 54.53 -35.25
N THR A 371 -61.82 53.80 -35.98
CA THR A 371 -62.03 53.93 -37.44
C THR A 371 -62.95 55.14 -37.71
N PRO A 372 -63.01 55.76 -38.92
CA PRO A 372 -63.68 55.08 -40.06
C PRO A 372 -63.18 55.41 -41.49
N ALA A 373 -63.42 54.41 -42.38
CA ALA A 373 -63.98 54.47 -43.74
C ALA A 373 -63.27 55.27 -44.86
N ALA A 374 -63.33 54.94 -46.15
CA ALA A 374 -63.73 53.79 -46.97
C ALA A 374 -63.25 54.12 -48.42
N THR A 375 -63.23 53.14 -49.34
CA THR A 375 -63.85 53.16 -50.71
C THR A 375 -63.15 52.18 -51.66
N TRP A 376 -63.98 51.46 -52.42
CA TRP A 376 -63.86 50.37 -53.40
C TRP A 376 -62.94 50.66 -54.63
N SER A 377 -62.49 49.73 -55.50
CA SER A 377 -63.27 48.73 -56.28
C SER A 377 -62.38 47.76 -57.13
N SER A 378 -62.90 46.53 -57.29
CA SER A 378 -62.99 45.64 -58.50
C SER A 378 -61.80 44.95 -59.18
N GLY A 379 -61.90 43.61 -59.32
CA GLY A 379 -61.57 42.91 -60.59
C GLY A 379 -61.07 41.44 -60.59
N ASN A 380 -61.98 40.46 -60.46
CA ASN A 380 -62.05 39.10 -61.07
C ASN A 380 -61.19 37.85 -60.64
N ALA A 381 -61.94 36.88 -60.06
CA ALA A 381 -62.02 35.41 -60.29
C ALA A 381 -61.13 34.35 -59.53
N PRO A 382 -61.67 33.12 -59.21
CA PRO A 382 -61.33 32.27 -58.03
C PRO A 382 -60.91 30.78 -58.36
N PRO A 383 -60.83 29.76 -57.44
CA PRO A 383 -60.62 29.70 -55.97
C PRO A 383 -59.52 28.70 -55.43
N ARG A 384 -58.85 29.09 -54.32
CA ARG A 384 -58.43 28.32 -53.09
C ARG A 384 -57.36 27.17 -53.14
N PRO A 385 -56.66 26.86 -52.01
CA PRO A 385 -56.53 27.55 -50.72
C PRO A 385 -55.07 27.82 -50.23
N LEU A 386 -54.90 29.01 -49.65
CA LEU A 386 -54.13 29.39 -48.45
C LEU A 386 -52.91 28.57 -48.00
N SER A 387 -51.74 29.12 -48.32
CA SER A 387 -50.54 29.12 -47.48
C SER A 387 -50.76 29.91 -46.19
N SER A 388 -50.59 29.27 -45.03
CA SER A 388 -50.50 29.91 -43.72
C SER A 388 -49.04 30.09 -43.32
N LEU A 389 -48.66 31.32 -42.94
CA LEU A 389 -47.45 31.65 -42.19
C LEU A 389 -47.35 30.81 -40.88
N PRO A 390 -46.13 30.61 -40.34
CA PRO A 390 -45.94 29.89 -39.09
C PRO A 390 -46.41 30.72 -37.88
N ALA A 391 -47.13 30.07 -36.97
CA ALA A 391 -47.56 30.58 -35.68
C ALA A 391 -46.38 30.74 -34.68
N PRO A 392 -46.50 31.55 -33.62
CA PRO A 392 -45.40 31.88 -32.72
C PRO A 392 -45.11 30.79 -31.67
N GLN A 393 -43.83 30.76 -31.29
CA GLN A 393 -43.10 29.90 -30.35
C GLN A 393 -43.86 29.38 -29.10
N GLU A 394 -44.30 28.12 -29.14
CA GLU A 394 -44.41 27.20 -27.98
C GLU A 394 -43.16 26.31 -27.81
N GLY A 395 -42.16 26.47 -28.68
CA GLY A 395 -41.04 25.53 -28.82
C GLY A 395 -39.97 25.60 -27.72
N THR A 396 -39.77 26.74 -27.08
CA THR A 396 -38.55 26.98 -26.29
C THR A 396 -38.55 26.26 -24.93
N ILE A 397 -39.70 26.17 -24.25
CA ILE A 397 -39.81 25.52 -22.94
C ILE A 397 -39.83 23.99 -23.08
N ASN A 398 -40.56 23.45 -24.05
CA ASN A 398 -40.60 22.00 -24.31
C ASN A 398 -39.28 21.47 -24.92
N GLN A 399 -38.53 22.30 -25.66
CA GLN A 399 -37.16 21.95 -26.10
C GLN A 399 -36.14 22.06 -24.95
N LEU A 400 -36.23 23.06 -24.05
CA LEU A 400 -35.41 23.08 -22.84
C LEU A 400 -35.73 21.89 -21.93
N ILE A 401 -37.00 21.56 -21.70
CA ILE A 401 -37.41 20.39 -20.89
C ILE A 401 -36.99 19.07 -21.56
N GLY A 402 -37.03 18.98 -22.89
CA GLY A 402 -36.51 17.83 -23.65
C GLY A 402 -34.98 17.69 -23.57
N VAL A 403 -34.25 18.80 -23.51
CA VAL A 403 -32.77 18.85 -23.42
C VAL A 403 -32.26 18.61 -22.00
N PHE A 404 -32.92 19.17 -20.98
CA PHE A 404 -32.54 19.04 -19.57
C PHE A 404 -33.16 17.80 -18.89
N GLY A 405 -34.36 17.40 -19.29
CA GLY A 405 -35.03 16.21 -18.78
C GLY A 405 -34.40 14.89 -19.25
N PHE A 406 -33.85 14.83 -20.47
CA PHE A 406 -33.19 13.60 -20.96
C PHE A 406 -31.85 13.33 -20.27
N GLY A 407 -31.06 14.37 -19.92
CA GLY A 407 -29.83 14.19 -19.14
C GLY A 407 -30.09 13.62 -17.74
N ILE A 408 -31.22 14.01 -17.13
CA ILE A 408 -31.67 13.55 -15.82
C ILE A 408 -32.32 12.15 -15.91
N VAL A 409 -33.17 11.90 -16.92
CA VAL A 409 -33.83 10.60 -17.11
C VAL A 409 -32.83 9.53 -17.57
N PHE A 410 -31.81 9.85 -18.36
CA PHE A 410 -30.75 8.88 -18.69
C PHE A 410 -29.92 8.49 -17.45
N PHE A 411 -29.76 9.42 -16.51
CA PHE A 411 -29.16 9.19 -15.19
C PHE A 411 -29.98 8.20 -14.34
N PHE A 412 -31.32 8.28 -14.39
CA PHE A 412 -32.20 7.39 -13.63
C PHE A 412 -32.53 6.07 -14.35
N HIS A 413 -32.62 6.06 -15.68
CA HIS A 413 -33.19 4.94 -16.43
C HIS A 413 -32.15 3.90 -16.89
N LEU A 414 -30.86 4.25 -16.99
CA LEU A 414 -29.77 3.28 -17.27
C LEU A 414 -28.84 3.02 -16.07
N GLY A 415 -28.90 3.80 -14.99
CA GLY A 415 -28.02 3.66 -13.82
C GLY A 415 -28.70 3.30 -12.49
N GLY A 416 -30.04 3.16 -12.45
CA GLY A 416 -30.78 3.37 -11.20
C GLY A 416 -31.05 2.18 -10.28
N VAL A 417 -31.13 0.91 -10.74
CA VAL A 417 -31.59 -0.18 -9.84
C VAL A 417 -30.88 -1.52 -10.03
N LEU A 418 -30.52 -1.92 -11.26
CA LEU A 418 -29.98 -3.27 -11.51
C LEU A 418 -28.46 -3.39 -11.29
N LEU A 419 -27.68 -2.37 -11.68
CA LEU A 419 -26.21 -2.41 -11.58
C LEU A 419 -25.70 -2.18 -10.15
N VAL A 420 -26.45 -1.40 -9.36
CA VAL A 420 -26.15 -1.14 -7.95
C VAL A 420 -26.33 -2.40 -7.10
N ALA A 421 -27.27 -3.29 -7.45
CA ALA A 421 -27.45 -4.55 -6.72
C ALA A 421 -26.33 -5.58 -7.01
N GLU A 422 -25.83 -5.68 -8.24
CA GLU A 422 -24.72 -6.61 -8.58
C GLU A 422 -23.36 -6.09 -8.07
N ILE A 423 -23.12 -4.78 -8.14
CA ILE A 423 -21.89 -4.16 -7.62
C ILE A 423 -21.87 -4.18 -6.09
N LEU A 424 -22.99 -3.88 -5.41
CA LEU A 424 -23.07 -3.96 -3.95
C LEU A 424 -22.99 -5.40 -3.42
N SER A 425 -23.32 -6.42 -4.22
CA SER A 425 -23.09 -7.83 -3.84
C SER A 425 -21.61 -8.22 -3.85
N SER A 426 -20.78 -7.49 -4.61
CA SER A 426 -19.34 -7.75 -4.78
C SER A 426 -18.45 -6.99 -3.79
N PHE A 427 -18.96 -5.95 -3.13
CA PHE A 427 -18.24 -5.16 -2.14
C PHE A 427 -18.70 -5.49 -0.72
N GLY A 428 -18.07 -6.50 -0.13
CA GLY A 428 -18.13 -6.71 1.31
C GLY A 428 -17.51 -5.51 2.06
N PHE A 429 -18.24 -5.04 3.08
CA PHE A 429 -17.87 -4.06 4.10
C PHE A 429 -18.08 -2.57 3.81
N PHE A 430 -19.20 -2.09 4.36
CA PHE A 430 -19.38 -0.76 4.95
C PHE A 430 -18.25 -0.42 5.94
N PHE A 431 -17.59 0.73 5.76
CA PHE A 431 -17.15 1.56 6.89
C PHE A 431 -17.17 3.05 6.48
N PHE A 432 -17.79 3.83 7.36
CA PHE A 432 -17.87 5.29 7.36
C PHE A 432 -16.49 5.96 7.38
N SER A 433 -16.34 7.09 6.68
CA SER A 433 -15.37 8.12 7.03
C SER A 433 -16.10 9.47 7.19
N PRO A 434 -15.88 10.21 8.29
CA PRO A 434 -16.57 11.46 8.57
C PRO A 434 -15.80 12.62 7.93
N GLY A 435 -16.36 13.26 6.91
CA GLY A 435 -15.84 14.53 6.39
C GLY A 435 -15.51 14.53 4.90
N GLY A 436 -16.47 14.15 4.07
CA GLY A 436 -16.46 14.35 2.63
C GLY A 436 -17.83 13.95 2.12
N GLU A 437 -18.53 14.86 1.45
CA GLU A 437 -19.90 14.64 0.95
C GLU A 437 -19.97 13.29 0.23
N ASN A 438 -20.78 12.37 0.76
CA ASN A 438 -20.88 11.02 0.23
C ASN A 438 -21.56 11.11 -1.14
N PHE A 439 -21.17 10.28 -2.11
CA PHE A 439 -21.83 10.26 -3.42
C PHE A 439 -23.35 10.03 -3.29
N ALA A 440 -23.76 9.30 -2.25
CA ALA A 440 -25.15 9.14 -1.85
C ALA A 440 -25.82 10.47 -1.41
N ASP A 441 -25.10 11.36 -0.73
CA ASP A 441 -25.61 12.66 -0.30
C ASP A 441 -25.80 13.58 -1.50
N VAL A 442 -24.88 13.55 -2.47
CA VAL A 442 -25.02 14.28 -3.74
C VAL A 442 -26.21 13.77 -4.55
N ILE A 443 -26.45 12.45 -4.58
CA ILE A 443 -27.65 11.88 -5.21
C ILE A 443 -28.91 12.30 -4.45
N GLN A 444 -28.92 12.20 -3.12
CA GLN A 444 -30.08 12.54 -2.29
C GLN A 444 -30.44 14.03 -2.40
N GLU A 445 -29.43 14.89 -2.41
CA GLU A 445 -29.59 16.32 -2.62
C GLU A 445 -30.18 16.59 -4.02
N ASN A 446 -29.68 15.91 -5.06
CA ASN A 446 -30.25 15.99 -6.41
C ASN A 446 -31.71 15.49 -6.48
N VAL A 447 -32.08 14.44 -5.75
CA VAL A 447 -33.47 13.94 -5.66
C VAL A 447 -34.37 14.96 -4.97
N ASN A 448 -33.97 15.49 -3.83
CA ASN A 448 -34.76 16.47 -3.07
C ASN A 448 -34.98 17.75 -3.89
N TYR A 449 -34.00 18.18 -4.68
CA TYR A 449 -34.17 19.35 -5.56
C TYR A 449 -35.08 19.06 -6.76
N LEU A 450 -35.10 17.82 -7.29
CA LEU A 450 -36.04 17.43 -8.34
C LEU A 450 -37.49 17.39 -7.85
N GLU A 451 -37.73 16.95 -6.61
CA GLU A 451 -39.05 17.00 -5.98
C GLU A 451 -39.53 18.45 -5.79
N LEU A 452 -38.64 19.33 -5.31
CA LEU A 452 -38.93 20.76 -5.18
C LEU A 452 -39.25 21.40 -6.54
N PHE A 453 -38.51 21.03 -7.59
CA PHE A 453 -38.72 21.51 -8.94
C PHE A 453 -40.05 21.01 -9.55
N SER A 454 -40.41 19.74 -9.29
CA SER A 454 -41.71 19.19 -9.67
C SER A 454 -42.85 19.96 -9.02
N SER A 455 -42.71 20.30 -7.73
CA SER A 455 -43.69 21.12 -7.01
C SER A 455 -43.83 22.53 -7.60
N ILE A 456 -42.72 23.19 -7.94
CA ILE A 456 -42.73 24.53 -8.57
C ILE A 456 -43.36 24.49 -9.96
N LEU A 457 -43.08 23.46 -10.77
CA LEU A 457 -43.73 23.30 -12.08
C LEU A 457 -45.25 23.06 -11.94
N GLN A 458 -45.67 22.39 -10.87
CA GLN A 458 -47.08 22.14 -10.59
C GLN A 458 -47.79 23.44 -10.17
N GLU A 459 -47.14 24.28 -9.36
CA GLU A 459 -47.63 25.62 -9.00
C GLU A 459 -47.72 26.54 -10.22
N VAL A 460 -46.68 26.60 -11.06
CA VAL A 460 -46.67 27.42 -12.29
C VAL A 460 -47.78 26.97 -13.26
N ARG A 461 -48.03 25.65 -13.36
CA ARG A 461 -49.13 25.11 -14.17
C ARG A 461 -50.51 25.46 -13.59
N GLN A 462 -50.65 25.47 -12.27
CA GLN A 462 -51.89 25.89 -11.61
C GLN A 462 -52.14 27.39 -11.80
N GLU A 463 -51.12 28.24 -11.70
CA GLU A 463 -51.23 29.68 -11.95
C GLU A 463 -51.61 29.98 -13.41
N GLN A 464 -51.01 29.29 -14.38
CA GLN A 464 -51.39 29.41 -15.80
C GLN A 464 -52.84 28.98 -16.07
N ASN A 465 -53.28 27.88 -15.46
CA ASN A 465 -54.66 27.41 -15.62
C ASN A 465 -55.67 28.35 -14.94
N SER A 466 -55.30 28.97 -13.81
CA SER A 466 -56.16 29.96 -13.14
C SER A 466 -56.32 31.25 -13.95
N MET A 467 -55.30 31.65 -14.71
CA MET A 467 -55.34 32.83 -15.59
C MET A 467 -56.13 32.61 -16.89
N MET A 468 -56.37 31.36 -17.32
CA MET A 468 -57.22 31.07 -18.48
C MET A 468 -58.72 30.94 -18.16
N VAL A 469 -59.09 30.86 -16.88
CA VAL A 469 -60.48 30.62 -16.43
C VAL A 469 -61.13 31.89 -15.83
N SER A 470 -60.37 32.97 -15.67
CA SER A 470 -60.87 34.32 -15.30
C SER A 470 -60.83 35.23 -16.52
#